data_AF-A0A095A614-F1
#
_entry.id   AF-A0A095A614-F1
#
_cell.length_a   1.000
_cell.length_b   1.000
_cell.length_c   1.000
_cell.angle_alpha   90.00
_cell.angle_beta   90.00
_cell.angle_gamma   90.00
#
_symmetry.space_group_name_H-M   'P 1'
#
loop_
_entity.id
_entity.type
_entity.pdbx_description
1 polymer ?
#
loop_
_entity_poly.entity_id
_entity_poly.type
_entity_poly.pdbx_seq_one_letter_code
_entity_poly.pdbx_strand_id
1 'polypeptide(L)'
;IVVNTLSVRVKEWDEIIENKGVAQSLKLLDRYCANVVDVVKELKPKLSSATLSCDIDHSQRPNDIRVDTVKVELAVLSSEMEKVFSSKTWFPSLKNSLESGNVNVNSAWIIGE
;
A
#
# COMPACT_ATOMS: atom_id res chain seq x y z
N ILE A 1 13.45 1.84 -12.27
CA ILE A 1 12.33 1.79 -11.31
C ILE A 1 11.26 0.93 -11.96
N VAL A 2 10.68 -0.02 -11.22
CA VAL A 2 9.53 -0.80 -11.67
C VAL A 2 8.35 -0.37 -10.81
N VAL A 3 7.22 -0.10 -11.47
CA VAL A 3 5.96 0.24 -10.83
C VAL A 3 5.06 -0.98 -10.89
N ASN A 4 4.49 -1.37 -9.77
CA ASN A 4 3.50 -2.43 -9.75
C ASN A 4 2.26 -1.99 -8.98
N THR A 5 1.10 -2.41 -9.48
CA THR A 5 -0.17 -2.16 -8.82
C THR A 5 -0.44 -3.24 -7.78
N LEU A 6 -0.76 -2.80 -6.57
CA LEU A 6 -1.19 -3.64 -5.45
C LEU A 6 -2.63 -3.28 -5.10
N SER A 7 -3.46 -4.28 -4.86
CA SER A 7 -4.76 -4.08 -4.23
C SER A 7 -4.57 -4.25 -2.73
N VAL A 8 -4.92 -3.23 -1.94
CA VAL A 8 -4.74 -3.23 -0.49
C VAL A 8 -6.11 -3.11 0.17
N ARG A 9 -6.41 -4.02 1.11
CA ARG A 9 -7.66 -3.96 1.86
C ARG A 9 -7.61 -2.88 2.94
N VAL A 10 -8.70 -2.12 3.06
CA VAL A 10 -8.85 -1.01 3.98
C VAL A 10 -9.91 -1.29 5.02
N LYS A 11 -9.62 -0.86 6.26
CA LYS A 11 -10.56 -1.05 7.37
C LYS A 11 -11.71 -0.06 7.30
N GLU A 12 -11.43 1.23 7.10
CA GLU A 12 -12.40 2.32 7.00
C GLU A 12 -11.85 3.40 6.05
N TRP A 13 -12.52 3.65 4.92
CA TRP A 13 -12.12 4.68 3.95
C TRP A 13 -12.90 5.99 4.14
N ASP A 14 -14.18 5.92 4.55
CA ASP A 14 -15.13 7.03 4.45
C ASP A 14 -15.13 8.03 5.60
N GLU A 15 -14.96 7.60 6.86
CA GLU A 15 -15.13 8.53 8.01
C GLU A 15 -14.19 9.74 7.94
N ILE A 16 -13.06 9.58 7.24
CA ILE A 16 -11.98 10.56 7.23
C ILE A 16 -11.99 11.41 5.95
N ILE A 17 -12.55 10.93 4.84
CA ILE A 17 -12.60 11.66 3.56
C ILE A 17 -13.87 12.49 3.43
N GLU A 18 -15.04 12.00 3.86
CA GLU A 18 -16.32 12.73 3.69
C GLU A 18 -16.33 14.11 4.37
N ASN A 19 -15.53 14.30 5.43
CA ASN A 19 -15.50 15.55 6.20
C ASN A 19 -14.44 16.58 5.75
N LYS A 20 -13.68 16.32 4.68
CA LYS A 20 -12.44 17.05 4.41
C LYS A 20 -12.32 17.58 2.97
N GLY A 21 -12.02 18.88 2.84
CA GLY A 21 -11.84 19.54 1.54
C GLY A 21 -10.64 19.01 0.74
N VAL A 22 -10.56 19.32 -0.56
CA VAL A 22 -9.58 18.75 -1.53
C VAL A 22 -8.14 18.71 -1.01
N ALA A 23 -7.64 19.80 -0.41
CA ALA A 23 -6.28 19.88 0.13
C ALA A 23 -6.05 18.94 1.33
N GLN A 24 -7.09 18.65 2.11
CA GLN A 24 -7.05 17.68 3.19
C GLN A 24 -7.18 16.24 2.66
N SER A 25 -7.93 16.02 1.57
CA SER A 25 -7.99 14.72 0.90
C SER A 25 -6.62 14.29 0.34
N LEU A 26 -5.83 15.22 -0.22
CA LEU A 26 -4.47 14.93 -0.68
C LEU A 26 -3.56 14.45 0.46
N LYS A 27 -3.58 15.17 1.59
CA LYS A 27 -2.81 14.78 2.80
C LYS A 27 -3.23 13.42 3.35
N LEU A 28 -4.47 13.00 3.11
CA LEU A 28 -4.95 11.68 3.50
C LEU A 28 -4.42 10.58 2.58
N LEU A 29 -4.40 10.81 1.27
CA LEU A 29 -3.81 9.87 0.31
C LEU A 29 -2.30 9.71 0.56
N ASP A 30 -1.58 10.81 0.82
CA ASP A 30 -0.15 10.77 1.18
C ASP A 30 0.08 9.92 2.44
N ARG A 31 -0.75 10.12 3.47
CA ARG A 31 -0.67 9.36 4.72
C ARG A 31 -1.02 7.90 4.52
N TYR A 32 -2.00 7.60 3.67
CA TYR A 32 -2.36 6.23 3.34
C TYR A 32 -1.21 5.54 2.61
N CYS A 33 -0.57 6.23 1.67
CA CYS A 33 0.61 5.71 0.98
C CYS A 33 1.79 5.43 1.92
N ALA A 34 2.05 6.32 2.87
CA ALA A 34 3.07 6.07 3.90
C ALA A 34 2.74 4.82 4.72
N ASN A 35 1.48 4.65 5.14
CA ASN A 35 1.03 3.46 5.87
C ASN A 35 1.20 2.18 5.05
N VAL A 36 0.88 2.20 3.75
CA VAL A 36 1.12 1.04 2.85
C VAL A 36 2.60 0.66 2.85
N VAL A 37 3.50 1.64 2.72
CA VAL A 37 4.94 1.39 2.73
C VAL A 37 5.40 0.78 4.06
N ASP A 38 4.87 1.25 5.18
CA ASP A 38 5.20 0.72 6.51
C ASP A 38 4.71 -0.72 6.67
N VAL A 39 3.47 -1.02 6.25
CA VAL A 39 2.90 -2.37 6.25
C VAL A 39 3.70 -3.33 5.36
N VAL A 40 4.11 -2.88 4.17
CA VAL A 40 4.99 -3.65 3.28
C VAL A 40 6.30 -4.01 3.96
N LYS A 41 6.88 -3.07 4.71
CA LYS A 41 8.11 -3.30 5.46
C LYS A 41 7.90 -4.20 6.68
N GLU A 42 6.75 -4.13 7.36
CA GLU A 42 6.42 -5.02 8.47
C GLU A 42 6.26 -6.48 8.01
N LEU A 43 5.51 -6.70 6.93
CA LEU A 43 5.29 -8.03 6.36
C LEU A 43 6.56 -8.62 5.73
N LYS A 44 7.44 -7.75 5.21
CA LYS A 44 8.74 -8.13 4.65
C LYS A 44 9.84 -7.24 5.20
N PRO A 45 10.37 -7.54 6.40
CA PRO A 45 11.42 -6.74 7.05
C PRO A 45 12.69 -6.55 6.21
N LYS A 46 12.97 -7.47 5.28
CA LYS A 46 14.07 -7.36 4.33
C LYS A 46 13.95 -6.15 3.39
N LEU A 47 12.75 -5.56 3.26
CA LEU A 47 12.48 -4.33 2.50
C LEU A 47 12.74 -3.04 3.30
N SER A 48 13.12 -3.13 4.57
CA SER A 48 13.45 -1.96 5.39
C SER A 48 14.57 -1.11 4.79
N SER A 49 15.50 -1.73 4.05
CA SER A 49 16.60 -1.07 3.35
C SER A 49 16.30 -0.73 1.89
N ALA A 50 15.13 -1.11 1.37
CA ALA A 50 14.74 -0.85 -0.02
C ALA A 50 14.06 0.52 -0.14
N THR A 51 14.33 1.20 -1.25
CA THR A 51 13.65 2.44 -1.62
C THR A 51 12.28 2.08 -2.20
N LEU A 52 11.23 2.36 -1.43
CA LEU A 52 9.84 2.15 -1.80
C LEU A 52 9.15 3.52 -1.91
N SER A 53 8.44 3.75 -3.01
CA SER A 53 7.53 4.87 -3.17
C SER A 53 6.13 4.34 -3.45
N CYS A 54 5.13 5.03 -2.91
CA CYS A 54 3.72 4.70 -3.13
C CYS A 54 3.03 5.88 -3.80
N ASP A 55 2.11 5.58 -4.70
CA ASP A 55 1.13 6.53 -5.25
C ASP A 55 -0.27 5.91 -5.25
N ILE A 56 -1.30 6.75 -5.18
CA ILE A 56 -2.71 6.34 -5.27
C ILE A 56 -3.36 7.27 -6.27
N ASP A 57 -3.91 6.70 -7.33
CA ASP A 57 -4.65 7.51 -8.29
C ASP A 57 -5.83 8.22 -7.60
N HIS A 58 -5.85 9.54 -7.66
CA HIS A 58 -6.89 10.38 -7.08
C HIS A 58 -8.29 10.10 -7.66
N SER A 59 -8.36 9.52 -8.86
CA SER A 59 -9.60 9.08 -9.49
C SER A 59 -10.24 7.91 -8.75
N GLN A 60 -9.44 7.14 -7.99
CA GLN A 60 -9.91 6.03 -7.17
C GLN A 60 -10.58 6.47 -5.87
N ARG A 61 -10.95 7.75 -5.72
CA ARG A 61 -11.91 8.17 -4.69
C ARG A 61 -13.12 7.24 -4.77
N PRO A 62 -13.25 6.26 -3.87
CA PRO A 62 -14.41 5.43 -3.81
C PRO A 62 -15.49 6.37 -3.28
N ASN A 63 -16.38 6.80 -4.16
CA ASN A 63 -17.63 7.43 -3.73
C ASN A 63 -18.59 6.37 -3.14
N ASP A 64 -18.09 5.16 -2.87
CA ASP A 64 -18.84 4.02 -2.38
C ASP A 64 -18.16 3.48 -1.12
N ILE A 65 -18.91 3.61 -0.02
CA ILE A 65 -18.63 3.22 1.36
C ILE A 65 -18.28 1.74 1.54
N ARG A 66 -18.46 0.96 0.46
CA ARG A 66 -18.30 -0.50 0.43
C ARG A 66 -17.00 -0.94 -0.23
N VAL A 67 -16.18 0.01 -0.71
CA VAL A 67 -14.89 -0.32 -1.30
C VAL A 67 -13.90 -0.62 -0.18
N ASP A 68 -13.81 -1.90 0.13
CA ASP A 68 -12.86 -2.47 1.08
C ASP A 68 -11.45 -2.60 0.51
N THR A 69 -11.22 -2.18 -0.74
CA THR A 69 -9.95 -2.36 -1.47
C THR A 69 -9.56 -1.13 -2.28
N VAL A 70 -8.32 -0.67 -2.12
CA VAL A 70 -7.76 0.44 -2.88
C VAL A 70 -6.56 -0.02 -3.69
N LYS A 71 -6.46 0.41 -4.95
CA LYS A 71 -5.29 0.12 -5.77
C LYS A 71 -4.23 1.19 -5.53
N VAL A 72 -3.06 0.72 -5.16
CA VAL A 72 -1.89 1.55 -4.92
C VAL A 72 -0.80 1.17 -5.91
N GLU A 73 -0.07 2.16 -6.39
CA GLU A 73 1.09 1.97 -7.24
C GLU A 73 2.34 1.99 -6.36
N LEU A 74 3.00 0.83 -6.25
CA LEU A 74 4.26 0.73 -5.52
C LEU A 74 5.42 0.76 -6.53
N ALA A 75 6.18 1.83 -6.47
CA ALA A 75 7.39 2.03 -7.27
C ALA A 75 8.62 1.62 -6.46
N VAL A 76 9.45 0.76 -7.05
CA VAL A 76 10.64 0.19 -6.39
C VAL A 76 11.83 0.16 -7.34
N LEU A 77 13.04 0.12 -6.78
CA LEU A 77 14.25 -0.13 -7.56
C LEU A 77 14.44 -1.64 -7.78
N SER A 78 14.32 -2.09 -9.02
CA SER A 78 14.46 -3.50 -9.39
C SER A 78 15.78 -4.11 -8.91
N SER A 79 16.87 -3.34 -8.99
CA SER A 79 18.19 -3.78 -8.53
C SER A 79 18.28 -3.98 -7.02
N GLU A 80 17.49 -3.26 -6.21
CA GLU A 80 17.38 -3.49 -4.77
C GLU A 80 16.52 -4.72 -4.49
N MET A 81 15.41 -4.86 -5.21
CA MET A 81 14.51 -6.02 -5.06
C MET A 81 15.19 -7.33 -5.47
N GLU A 82 15.98 -7.32 -6.53
CA GLU A 82 16.78 -8.48 -6.95
C GLU A 82 17.80 -8.89 -5.89
N LYS A 83 18.38 -7.94 -5.13
CA LYS A 83 19.26 -8.24 -3.99
C LYS A 83 18.49 -8.81 -2.80
N VAL A 84 17.27 -8.31 -2.54
CA VAL A 84 16.45 -8.73 -1.39
C VAL A 84 15.85 -10.13 -1.58
N PHE A 85 15.37 -10.42 -2.79
CA PHE A 85 14.64 -11.67 -3.08
C PHE A 85 15.47 -12.69 -3.85
N SER A 86 16.67 -12.33 -4.34
CA SER A 86 17.51 -13.18 -5.21
C SER A 86 16.75 -13.78 -6.40
N SER A 87 15.70 -13.11 -6.86
CA SER A 87 14.78 -13.62 -7.89
C SER A 87 14.15 -12.47 -8.68
N LYS A 88 13.92 -12.70 -9.97
CA LYS A 88 13.15 -11.81 -10.86
C LYS A 88 11.63 -11.89 -10.65
N THR A 89 11.15 -12.93 -9.95
CA THR A 89 9.72 -13.13 -9.64
C THR A 89 9.35 -12.61 -8.24
N TRP A 90 10.09 -11.63 -7.74
CA TRP A 90 9.91 -11.07 -6.40
C TRP A 90 8.52 -10.44 -6.21
N PHE A 91 7.95 -9.82 -7.24
CA PHE A 91 6.70 -9.09 -7.11
C PHE A 91 5.49 -10.00 -6.81
N PRO A 92 5.27 -11.12 -7.52
CA PRO A 92 4.24 -12.10 -7.13
C PRO A 92 4.35 -12.58 -5.68
N SER A 93 5.56 -12.81 -5.18
CA SER A 93 5.76 -13.24 -3.77
C SER A 93 5.42 -12.12 -2.78
N LEU A 94 5.79 -10.89 -3.10
CA LEU A 94 5.44 -9.71 -2.31
C LEU A 94 3.92 -9.48 -2.31
N LYS A 95 3.29 -9.52 -3.49
CA LYS A 95 1.85 -9.39 -3.68
C LYS A 95 1.09 -10.42 -2.85
N ASN A 96 1.42 -11.71 -2.99
CA ASN A 96 0.78 -12.76 -2.19
C ASN A 96 0.95 -12.52 -0.68
N SER A 97 2.10 -12.02 -0.24
CA SER A 97 2.33 -11.77 1.20
C SER A 97 1.56 -10.56 1.73
N LEU A 98 1.20 -9.62 0.87
CA LEU A 98 0.39 -8.45 1.21
C LEU A 98 -1.09 -8.78 1.19
N GLU A 99 -1.50 -9.57 0.20
CA GLU A 99 -2.88 -10.05 0.08
C GLU A 99 -3.17 -11.03 1.22
N SER A 100 -2.34 -12.06 1.45
CA SER A 100 -2.61 -13.09 2.47
C SER A 100 -2.01 -12.82 3.86
N GLY A 101 -1.35 -11.67 4.06
CA GLY A 101 -0.55 -11.41 5.24
C GLY A 101 -1.34 -10.70 6.31
N ASN A 102 -1.56 -11.33 7.46
CA ASN A 102 -2.28 -10.73 8.58
C ASN A 102 -1.47 -9.56 9.17
N VAL A 103 -1.73 -8.34 8.71
CA VAL A 103 -1.12 -7.11 9.24
C VAL A 103 -1.65 -6.90 10.65
N ASN A 104 -0.76 -6.61 11.60
CA ASN A 104 -1.07 -6.48 13.02
C ASN A 104 -2.30 -5.59 13.25
N VAL A 105 -3.17 -6.00 14.19
CA VAL A 105 -4.51 -5.45 14.50
C VAL A 105 -4.51 -3.94 14.83
N ASN A 106 -3.33 -3.38 15.09
CA ASN A 106 -3.10 -1.96 15.36
C ASN A 106 -2.79 -1.10 14.11
N SER A 107 -2.70 -1.70 12.92
CA SER A 107 -2.73 -0.96 11.66
C SER A 107 -4.09 -0.28 11.55
N ALA A 108 -4.13 1.02 11.82
CA ALA A 108 -5.40 1.76 11.89
C ALA A 108 -6.15 1.85 10.53
N TRP A 109 -5.56 1.37 9.42
CA TRP A 109 -6.06 1.67 8.06
C TRP A 109 -6.05 0.48 7.11
N ILE A 110 -5.14 -0.49 7.27
CA ILE A 110 -4.92 -1.59 6.31
C ILE A 110 -5.08 -2.94 7.01
N ILE A 111 -5.83 -3.86 6.42
CA ILE A 111 -5.95 -5.24 6.91
C ILE A 111 -5.34 -6.20 5.89
N GLY A 112 -4.72 -7.26 6.40
CA GLY A 112 -4.45 -8.46 5.60
C GLY A 112 -5.74 -9.20 5.28
N GLU A 113 -5.80 -9.89 4.15
CA GLU A 113 -6.90 -10.83 3.83
C GLU A 113 -6.78 -12.13 4.63
#